data_AF-K1THD9-F1
#
_entry.id   AF-K1THD9-F1
#
_cell.length_a   1.000
_cell.length_b   1.000
_cell.length_c   1.000
_cell.angle_alpha   90.00
_cell.angle_beta   90.00
_cell.angle_gamma   90.00
#
_symmetry.space_group_name_H-M   'P 1'
#
loop_
_entity.id
_entity.type
_entity.pdbx_description
1 polymer ?
#
loop_
_entity_poly.entity_id
_entity_poly.type
_entity_poly.pdbx_seq_one_letter_code
_entity_poly.pdbx_strand_id
1 'polypeptide(L)' 'MTYNLFISHSWTYSDAYEKLVNLLNADPYFTYKNYSVPKNDP' A
#
# COMPACT_ATOMS: atom_id res chain seq x y z
N MET A 1 8.93 -5.36 14.60
CA MET A 1 7.48 -5.62 14.57
C MET A 1 6.99 -5.29 13.17
N THR A 2 6.20 -6.16 12.53
CA THR A 2 5.69 -5.91 11.18
C THR A 2 4.21 -5.58 11.25
N TYR A 3 3.79 -4.47 10.65
CA TYR A 3 2.39 -4.05 10.63
C TYR A 3 1.65 -4.68 9.46
N ASN A 4 0.46 -5.25 9.68
CA ASN A 4 -0.38 -5.74 8.60
C ASN A 4 -1.32 -4.61 8.19
N LEU A 5 -1.10 -4.03 7.01
CA LEU A 5 -1.84 -2.87 6.54
C LEU A 5 -2.78 -3.28 5.40
N PHE A 6 -4.04 -2.91 5.51
CA PHE A 6 -5.02 -3.03 4.44
C PHE A 6 -5.42 -1.63 3.99
N ILE A 7 -5.10 -1.29 2.74
CA ILE A 7 -5.42 0.01 2.15
C ILE A 7 -6.60 -0.21 1.20
N SER A 8 -7.80 0.18 1.62
CA SER A 8 -8.95 0.22 0.73
C SER A 8 -8.80 1.40 -0.23
N HIS A 9 -8.67 1.12 -1.52
CA HIS A 9 -8.68 2.14 -2.56
C HIS A 9 -9.68 1.74 -3.65
N SER A 10 -10.40 2.71 -4.21
CA SER A 10 -11.14 2.49 -5.45
C SER A 10 -10.16 2.55 -6.62
N TRP A 11 -10.30 1.65 -7.59
CA TRP A 11 -9.44 1.52 -8.77
C TRP A 11 -9.25 2.82 -9.57
N THR A 12 -10.19 3.75 -9.43
CA THR A 12 -10.18 5.10 -10.01
C THR A 12 -9.11 6.03 -9.43
N TYR A 13 -8.54 5.71 -8.25
CA TYR A 13 -7.54 6.55 -7.56
C TYR A 13 -6.20 5.81 -7.35
N SER A 14 -5.71 5.13 -8.40
CA SER A 14 -4.43 4.39 -8.37
C SER A 14 -3.23 5.27 -7.99
N ASP A 15 -3.19 6.52 -8.45
CA ASP A 15 -2.07 7.44 -8.19
C ASP A 15 -1.90 7.79 -6.70
N ALA A 16 -3.01 8.01 -5.98
CA ALA A 16 -2.96 8.30 -4.55
C ALA A 16 -2.48 7.08 -3.74
N TYR A 17 -2.92 5.88 -4.13
CA TYR A 17 -2.47 4.63 -3.54
C TYR A 17 -0.96 4.39 -3.78
N GLU A 18 -0.50 4.58 -5.02
CA GLU A 18 0.93 4.44 -5.37
C GLU A 18 1.80 5.43 -4.62
N LYS A 19 1.38 6.70 -4.51
CA LYS A 19 2.09 7.72 -3.71
C LYS A 19 2.18 7.34 -2.24
N LEU A 20 1.09 6.82 -1.65
CA LEU A 20 1.08 6.39 -0.26
C LEU A 20 2.02 5.19 -0.04
N VAL A 21 1.95 4.18 -0.89
CA VAL A 21 2.85 3.01 -0.82
C VAL A 21 4.31 3.42 -0.97
N ASN A 22 4.63 4.34 -1.89
CA ASN A 22 5.98 4.86 -2.04
C ASN A 22 6.46 5.60 -0.79
N LEU A 23 5.60 6.38 -0.13
CA LEU A 23 5.94 7.08 1.10
C LEU A 23 6.21 6.10 2.26
N LEU A 24 5.38 5.07 2.39
CA LEU A 24 5.57 4.03 3.41
C LEU A 24 6.83 3.18 3.15
N ASN A 25 7.13 2.88 1.88
CA ASN A 25 8.35 2.16 1.49
C ASN A 25 9.62 3.01 1.61
N ALA A 26 9.50 4.35 1.58
CA ALA A 26 10.64 5.25 1.75
C ALA A 26 11.13 5.34 3.20
N ASP A 27 10.33 4.89 4.18
CA ASP A 27 10.71 4.86 5.59
C ASP A 27 11.38 3.51 5.94
N PRO A 28 12.70 3.49 6.21
CA PRO A 28 13.43 2.27 6.53
C PRO A 28 13.09 1.69 7.92
N TYR A 29 12.46 2.47 8.80
CA TYR A 29 12.02 2.01 10.12
C TYR A 29 10.58 1.48 10.11
N PHE A 30 9.85 1.67 9.01
CA PHE A 30 8.47 1.25 8.87
C PHE A 30 8.36 -0.05 8.06
N THR A 31 8.41 -1.20 8.74
CA THR A 31 8.16 -2.50 8.11
C THR A 31 6.68 -2.85 8.17
N TYR A 32 6.03 -2.93 7.02
CA TYR A 32 4.64 -3.34 6.92
C TYR A 32 4.41 -4.36 5.80
N LYS A 33 3.31 -5.10 5.90
CA LYS A 33 2.86 -6.06 4.91
C LYS A 33 1.56 -5.56 4.33
N ASN A 34 1.58 -5.28 3.03
CA ASN A 34 0.44 -4.75 2.32
C ASN A 34 -0.50 -5.89 1.88
N TYR A 35 -1.74 -5.84 2.34
CA TYR A 35 -2.81 -6.79 2.01
C TYR A 35 -3.87 -6.20 1.07
N SER A 36 -3.65 -4.99 0.54
CA SER A 36 -4.55 -4.45 -0.49
C SER A 36 -4.45 -5.30 -1.75
N VAL A 37 -5.59 -5.71 -2.31
CA VAL A 37 -5.66 -6.48 -3.54
C VAL A 37 -5.01 -5.67 -4.68
N PRO A 38 -3.96 -6.19 -5.34
CA PRO A 38 -3.34 -5.50 -6.47
C PRO A 38 -4.28 -5.54 -7.68
N LYS A 39 -4.32 -4.44 -8.44
CA LYS A 39 -5.13 -4.27 -9.66
C LYS A 39 -4.97 -5.36 -10.71
N ASN A 40 -3.88 -6.10 -10.65
CA ASN A 40 -3.50 -7.13 -11.61
C ASN A 40 -3.98 -8.54 -11.27
N ASP A 41 -4.64 -8.76 -10.13
CA ASP A 41 -5.20 -10.07 -9.78
C ASP A 41 -6.54 -9.86 -9.04
N PRO A 42 -7.67 -9.76 -9.78
CA PRO A 42 -9.00 -9.55 -9.20
C PRO A 42 -9.54 -10.77 -8.44
#